data_AF-A0A0S2FHD0-F1
#
_entry.id   AF-A0A0S2FHD0-F1
#
_cell.length_a   1.000
_cell.length_b   1.000
_cell.length_c   1.000
_cell.angle_alpha   90.00
_cell.angle_beta   90.00
_cell.angle_gamma   90.00
#
_symmetry.space_group_name_H-M   'P 1'
#
loop_
_entity.id
_entity.type
_entity.pdbx_description
1 polymer ?
#
loop_
_entity_poly.entity_id
_entity_poly.type
_entity_poly.pdbx_seq_one_letter_code
_entity_poly.pdbx_strand_id
1 'polypeptide(L)'
;MTRLSEDISAALQAHLRMLTARGQPRDHLDIALLAPLLNHDVATDPSLRRDSLALAREVPNQRALVAWLEAMTCIDSNECDWRAALARLQEVEPDNAAVWLLALEQEATAQSPARNGEPQLALLSRAAQASRYNDHLADTSRETLRALQAARWPPLDRDSEAAVRGMLHLSDSVPASALGPALVATYATAMEIPPYSATDGACEPDTVLLPGSDWLAPCRTVMSLMADGDSLIAQALGTTRMVRLSPEGPEATHWRERLRQSHWLRAQWSGIGSPALTHAIREHGEVPALRAELERRGLGMPPPGWLPKQPRARSLILTGRLPPDS
;
A
#
# COMPACT_ATOMS: atom_id res chain seq x y z
N MET A 1 -15.90 -12.39 -22.10
CA MET A 1 -15.28 -12.19 -20.77
C MET A 1 -15.78 -13.18 -19.70
N THR A 2 -16.95 -13.80 -19.85
CA THR A 2 -17.51 -14.72 -18.83
C THR A 2 -16.69 -16.01 -18.63
N ARG A 3 -16.34 -16.72 -19.72
CA ARG A 3 -15.62 -18.01 -19.62
C ARG A 3 -14.25 -17.95 -18.96
N LEU A 4 -13.38 -17.01 -19.35
CA LEU A 4 -12.06 -16.84 -18.71
C LEU A 4 -12.19 -16.54 -17.22
N SER A 5 -13.13 -15.67 -16.84
CA SER A 5 -13.40 -15.33 -15.44
C SER A 5 -13.92 -16.53 -14.64
N GLU A 6 -14.80 -17.34 -15.23
CA GLU A 6 -15.31 -18.58 -14.65
C GLU A 6 -14.18 -19.60 -14.44
N ASP A 7 -13.33 -19.81 -15.45
CA ASP A 7 -12.22 -20.76 -15.39
C ASP A 7 -11.17 -20.36 -14.33
N ILE A 8 -10.86 -19.06 -14.24
CA ILE A 8 -10.00 -18.50 -13.19
C ILE A 8 -10.61 -18.72 -11.80
N SER A 9 -11.90 -18.40 -11.63
CA SER A 9 -12.60 -18.56 -10.36
C SER A 9 -12.62 -20.03 -9.92
N ALA A 10 -12.91 -20.95 -10.85
CA ALA A 10 -12.91 -22.38 -10.59
C ALA A 10 -11.52 -22.90 -10.18
N ALA A 11 -10.46 -22.44 -10.86
CA ALA A 11 -9.09 -22.79 -10.55
C ALA A 11 -8.68 -22.32 -9.14
N LEU A 12 -9.03 -21.07 -8.80
CA LEU A 12 -8.72 -20.51 -7.49
C LEU A 12 -9.54 -21.19 -6.37
N GLN A 13 -10.82 -21.52 -6.58
CA GLN A 13 -11.61 -22.33 -5.65
C GLN A 13 -11.05 -23.74 -5.45
N ALA A 14 -10.57 -24.38 -6.51
CA ALA A 14 -9.91 -25.68 -6.40
C ALA A 14 -8.60 -25.59 -5.60
N HIS A 15 -7.84 -24.52 -5.81
CA HIS A 15 -6.61 -24.27 -5.05
C HIS A 15 -6.89 -24.03 -3.56
N LEU A 16 -7.88 -23.19 -3.21
CA LEU A 16 -8.28 -22.98 -1.81
C LEU A 16 -8.72 -24.28 -1.14
N ARG A 17 -9.53 -25.12 -1.80
CA ARG A 17 -9.92 -26.44 -1.25
C ARG A 17 -8.72 -27.33 -0.96
N MET A 18 -7.71 -27.30 -1.82
CA MET A 18 -6.47 -28.05 -1.64
C MET A 18 -5.62 -27.48 -0.49
N LEU A 19 -5.56 -26.16 -0.33
CA LEU A 19 -4.93 -25.51 0.83
C LEU A 19 -5.63 -25.91 2.14
N THR A 20 -6.96 -25.83 2.19
CA THR A 20 -7.76 -26.21 3.36
C THR A 20 -7.55 -27.68 3.73
N ALA A 21 -7.47 -28.58 2.74
CA ALA A 21 -7.25 -30.00 3.00
C ALA A 21 -5.86 -30.31 3.57
N ARG A 22 -4.84 -29.51 3.25
CA ARG A 22 -3.48 -29.67 3.78
C ARG A 22 -3.32 -29.05 5.17
N GLY A 23 -3.94 -27.90 5.42
CA GLY A 23 -4.06 -27.28 6.74
C GLY A 23 -2.75 -26.90 7.42
N GLN A 24 -1.67 -26.64 6.66
CA GLN A 24 -0.42 -26.15 7.25
C GLN A 24 -0.53 -24.66 7.58
N PRO A 25 0.23 -24.11 8.55
CA PRO A 25 0.20 -22.68 8.87
C PRO A 25 0.40 -21.78 7.64
N ARG A 26 1.27 -22.20 6.71
CA ARG A 26 1.51 -21.49 5.45
C ARG A 26 0.30 -21.51 4.53
N ASP A 27 -0.42 -22.63 4.46
CA ASP A 27 -1.62 -22.76 3.65
C ASP A 27 -2.71 -21.80 4.17
N HIS A 28 -2.79 -21.59 5.48
CA HIS A 28 -3.72 -20.62 6.06
C HIS A 28 -3.36 -19.16 5.72
N LEU A 29 -2.08 -18.79 5.67
CA LEU A 29 -1.68 -17.48 5.15
C LEU A 29 -2.10 -17.33 3.69
N ASP A 30 -1.82 -18.33 2.86
CA ASP A 30 -2.15 -18.30 1.45
C ASP A 30 -3.69 -18.25 1.24
N ILE A 31 -4.50 -18.95 2.06
CA ILE A 31 -5.97 -18.82 2.07
C ILE A 31 -6.40 -17.39 2.40
N ALA A 32 -5.84 -16.78 3.46
CA ALA A 32 -6.20 -15.43 3.88
C ALA A 32 -5.93 -14.37 2.80
N LEU A 33 -4.86 -14.55 2.01
CA LEU A 33 -4.48 -13.66 0.91
C LEU A 33 -5.35 -13.88 -0.34
N LEU A 34 -5.71 -15.13 -0.63
CA LEU A 34 -6.37 -15.52 -1.87
C LEU A 34 -7.91 -15.48 -1.80
N ALA A 35 -8.50 -15.74 -0.64
CA ALA A 35 -9.95 -15.82 -0.50
C ALA A 35 -10.68 -14.57 -1.00
N PRO A 36 -10.23 -13.33 -0.73
CA PRO A 36 -10.97 -12.14 -1.17
C PRO A 36 -10.88 -11.87 -2.69
N LEU A 37 -10.08 -12.64 -3.44
CA LEU A 37 -10.00 -12.54 -4.90
C LEU A 37 -11.13 -13.29 -5.62
N LEU A 38 -11.95 -14.10 -4.94
CA LEU A 38 -12.95 -15.01 -5.53
C LEU A 38 -14.33 -14.42 -5.90
N ASN A 39 -14.40 -13.13 -6.22
CA ASN A 39 -15.57 -12.26 -6.48
C ASN A 39 -16.08 -11.43 -5.30
N HIS A 40 -16.46 -10.20 -5.63
CA HIS A 40 -17.07 -9.16 -4.80
C HIS A 40 -18.56 -9.42 -4.44
N ASP A 41 -19.18 -10.50 -4.92
CA ASP A 41 -20.63 -10.76 -4.78
C ASP A 41 -20.97 -11.87 -3.78
N VAL A 42 -19.97 -12.59 -3.32
CA VAL A 42 -20.06 -13.33 -2.06
C VAL A 42 -19.19 -12.51 -1.14
N ALA A 43 -19.78 -11.93 -0.10
CA ALA A 43 -19.00 -11.52 1.05
C ALA A 43 -18.08 -12.70 1.39
N THR A 44 -16.81 -12.61 0.97
CA THR A 44 -15.76 -13.51 1.41
C THR A 44 -15.98 -13.60 2.89
N ASP A 45 -16.38 -14.78 3.38
CA ASP A 45 -16.81 -14.93 4.76
C ASP A 45 -15.72 -14.27 5.62
N PRO A 46 -15.99 -13.11 6.24
CA PRO A 46 -14.95 -12.37 6.95
C PRO A 46 -14.33 -13.25 8.04
N SER A 47 -15.09 -14.26 8.51
CA SER A 47 -14.59 -15.31 9.39
C SER A 47 -13.55 -16.20 8.74
N LEU A 48 -13.69 -16.63 7.48
CA LEU A 48 -12.71 -17.49 6.81
C LEU A 48 -11.32 -16.82 6.78
N ARG A 49 -11.27 -15.55 6.41
CA ARG A 49 -10.01 -14.80 6.37
C ARG A 49 -9.43 -14.63 7.76
N ARG A 50 -10.25 -14.18 8.72
CA ARG A 50 -9.85 -13.99 10.13
C ARG A 50 -9.32 -15.28 10.76
N ASP A 51 -10.06 -16.37 10.62
CA ASP A 51 -9.74 -17.67 11.20
C ASP A 51 -8.47 -18.24 10.55
N SER A 52 -8.30 -18.05 9.25
CA SER A 52 -7.07 -18.43 8.55
C SER A 52 -5.87 -17.60 9.03
N LEU A 53 -6.01 -16.29 9.25
CA LEU A 53 -4.93 -15.49 9.81
C LEU A 53 -4.54 -15.92 11.23
N ALA A 54 -5.52 -16.27 12.07
CA ALA A 54 -5.28 -16.79 13.41
C ALA A 54 -4.49 -18.11 13.40
N LEU A 55 -4.70 -18.96 12.40
CA LEU A 55 -3.94 -20.21 12.19
C LEU A 55 -2.56 -19.96 11.53
N ALA A 56 -2.40 -18.85 10.81
CA ALA A 56 -1.16 -18.46 10.15
C ALA A 56 -0.11 -17.81 11.09
N ARG A 57 -0.44 -17.57 12.36
CA ARG A 57 0.42 -16.88 13.33
C ARG A 57 1.79 -17.52 13.53
N GLU A 58 1.86 -18.83 13.32
CA GLU A 58 3.06 -19.66 13.49
C GLU A 58 3.91 -19.76 12.22
N VAL A 59 3.56 -19.06 11.12
CA VAL A 59 4.36 -19.09 9.89
C VAL A 59 5.72 -18.42 10.14
N PRO A 60 6.84 -19.15 9.99
CA PRO A 60 8.17 -18.58 10.18
C PRO A 60 8.42 -17.41 9.23
N ASN A 61 9.08 -16.37 9.73
CA ASN A 61 9.43 -15.15 9.00
C ASN A 61 8.24 -14.34 8.44
N GLN A 62 6.99 -14.66 8.82
CA GLN A 62 5.80 -13.91 8.39
C GLN A 62 5.00 -13.32 9.54
N ARG A 63 5.55 -13.33 10.77
CA ARG A 63 4.85 -12.86 11.97
C ARG A 63 4.36 -11.41 11.83
N ALA A 64 5.19 -10.54 11.25
CA ALA A 64 4.88 -9.13 10.99
C ALA A 64 3.71 -9.00 10.01
N LEU A 65 3.84 -9.55 8.80
CA LEU A 65 2.78 -9.51 7.79
C LEU A 65 1.47 -10.12 8.28
N VAL A 66 1.51 -11.26 8.99
CA VAL A 66 0.30 -11.88 9.56
C VAL A 66 -0.34 -10.96 10.60
N ALA A 67 0.43 -10.36 11.50
CA ALA A 67 -0.10 -9.43 12.49
C ALA A 67 -0.69 -8.17 11.83
N TRP A 68 -0.06 -7.66 10.76
CA TRP A 68 -0.54 -6.54 9.98
C TRP A 68 -1.89 -6.85 9.33
N LEU A 69 -1.98 -7.98 8.63
CA LEU A 69 -3.22 -8.42 7.97
C LEU A 69 -4.33 -8.70 8.98
N GLU A 70 -4.01 -9.24 10.16
CA GLU A 70 -4.99 -9.40 11.25
C GLU A 70 -5.51 -8.04 11.72
N ALA A 71 -4.63 -7.09 12.00
CA ALA A 71 -5.04 -5.76 12.44
C ALA A 71 -5.94 -5.08 11.39
N MET A 72 -5.52 -5.08 10.12
CA MET A 72 -6.32 -4.53 9.01
C MET A 72 -7.68 -5.21 8.87
N THR A 73 -7.74 -6.55 8.96
CA THR A 73 -9.01 -7.31 8.88
C THR A 73 -9.94 -6.99 10.05
N CYS A 74 -9.38 -6.77 11.24
CA CYS A 74 -10.15 -6.56 12.46
C CYS A 74 -10.68 -5.12 12.61
N ILE A 75 -10.02 -4.14 11.99
CA ILE A 75 -10.40 -2.73 12.05
C ILE A 75 -11.79 -2.47 11.47
N ASP A 76 -12.15 -3.15 10.39
CA ASP A 76 -13.45 -2.98 9.72
C ASP A 76 -14.50 -3.99 10.21
N SER A 77 -14.20 -4.78 11.25
CA SER A 77 -15.03 -5.89 11.70
C SER A 77 -15.47 -5.77 13.16
N ASN A 78 -16.79 -5.79 13.38
CA ASN A 78 -17.36 -5.87 14.74
C ASN A 78 -17.20 -7.25 15.38
N GLU A 79 -16.72 -8.24 14.64
CA GLU A 79 -16.55 -9.63 15.09
C GLU A 79 -15.12 -9.92 15.58
N CYS A 80 -14.23 -8.92 15.55
CA CYS A 80 -12.85 -9.06 16.03
C CYS A 80 -12.53 -8.06 17.15
N ASP A 81 -11.69 -8.49 18.09
CA ASP A 81 -11.03 -7.59 19.03
C ASP A 81 -9.86 -6.88 18.33
N TRP A 82 -10.16 -5.75 17.68
CA TRP A 82 -9.16 -4.93 17.00
C TRP A 82 -8.05 -4.43 17.94
N ARG A 83 -8.35 -4.23 19.23
CA ARG A 83 -7.36 -3.79 20.22
C ARG A 83 -6.32 -4.87 20.47
N ALA A 84 -6.77 -6.11 20.62
CA ALA A 84 -5.87 -7.26 20.76
C ALA A 84 -5.01 -7.48 19.50
N ALA A 85 -5.61 -7.34 18.31
CA ALA A 85 -4.89 -7.46 17.04
C ALA A 85 -3.82 -6.37 16.89
N LEU A 86 -4.17 -5.12 17.21
CA LEU A 86 -3.25 -3.99 17.15
C LEU A 86 -2.14 -4.08 18.21
N ALA A 87 -2.46 -4.51 19.44
CA ALA A 87 -1.46 -4.72 20.48
C ALA A 87 -0.43 -5.77 20.07
N ARG A 88 -0.88 -6.88 19.46
CA ARG A 88 0.02 -7.89 18.90
C ARG A 88 0.90 -7.30 17.79
N LEU A 89 0.35 -6.49 16.89
CA LEU A 89 1.13 -5.85 15.84
C LEU A 89 2.21 -4.91 16.43
N GLN A 90 1.87 -4.14 17.46
CA GLN A 90 2.81 -3.28 18.19
C GLN A 90 3.93 -4.06 18.89
N GLU A 91 3.64 -5.27 19.39
CA GLU A 91 4.65 -6.15 19.97
C GLU A 91 5.59 -6.74 18.91
N VAL A 92 5.06 -7.09 17.73
CA VAL A 92 5.84 -7.72 16.65
C VAL A 92 6.69 -6.69 15.90
N GLU A 93 6.19 -5.46 15.73
CA GLU A 93 6.86 -4.39 14.99
C GLU A 93 6.84 -3.04 15.74
N PRO A 94 7.46 -2.96 16.93
CA PRO A 94 7.49 -1.72 17.71
C PRO A 94 8.28 -0.59 17.00
N ASP A 95 9.14 -0.95 16.06
CA ASP A 95 10.05 -0.08 15.31
C ASP A 95 9.48 0.41 13.97
N ASN A 96 8.24 0.05 13.63
CA ASN A 96 7.56 0.43 12.38
C ASN A 96 6.52 1.53 12.64
N ALA A 97 6.72 2.71 12.03
CA ALA A 97 5.82 3.85 12.18
C ALA A 97 4.39 3.54 11.73
N ALA A 98 4.22 2.73 10.67
CA ALA A 98 2.89 2.41 10.12
C ALA A 98 1.97 1.74 11.14
N VAL A 99 2.52 0.95 12.07
CA VAL A 99 1.77 0.28 13.14
C VAL A 99 1.14 1.29 14.11
N TRP A 100 1.91 2.29 14.51
CA TRP A 100 1.45 3.35 15.41
C TRP A 100 0.47 4.31 14.71
N LEU A 101 0.63 4.51 13.41
CA LEU A 101 -0.32 5.28 12.61
C LEU A 101 -1.63 4.54 12.41
N LEU A 102 -1.60 3.21 12.21
CA LEU A 102 -2.82 2.41 12.18
C LEU A 102 -3.61 2.51 13.49
N ALA A 103 -2.90 2.52 14.63
CA ALA A 103 -3.49 2.79 15.94
C ALA A 103 -4.12 4.19 16.03
N LEU A 104 -3.45 5.21 15.48
CA LEU A 104 -3.95 6.58 15.43
C LEU A 104 -5.27 6.67 14.64
N GLU A 105 -5.38 5.97 13.51
CA GLU A 105 -6.60 5.93 12.71
C GLU A 105 -7.77 5.34 13.51
N GLN A 106 -7.53 4.26 14.29
CA GLN A 106 -8.55 3.67 15.14
C GLN A 106 -8.96 4.54 16.33
N GLU A 107 -7.99 5.19 16.97
CA GLU A 107 -8.30 6.10 18.06
C GLU A 107 -9.12 7.31 17.57
N ALA A 108 -8.89 7.77 16.34
CA ALA A 108 -9.66 8.85 15.74
C ALA A 108 -11.11 8.45 15.40
N THR A 109 -11.36 7.19 14.99
CA THR A 109 -12.71 6.71 14.66
C THR A 109 -13.55 6.34 15.89
N ALA A 110 -12.91 5.98 17.01
CA ALA A 110 -13.59 5.53 18.23
C ALA A 110 -14.46 6.59 18.95
N GLN A 111 -14.59 7.81 18.41
CA GLN A 111 -15.40 8.91 18.93
C GLN A 111 -15.20 9.19 20.43
N SER A 112 -14.02 8.83 20.96
CA SER A 112 -13.70 9.11 22.34
C SER A 112 -13.56 10.63 22.48
N PRO A 113 -14.29 11.28 23.40
CA PRO A 113 -14.08 12.70 23.70
C PRO A 113 -12.76 12.84 24.47
N ALA A 114 -11.66 12.58 23.78
CA ALA A 114 -10.33 12.78 24.30
C ALA A 114 -10.16 14.28 24.55
N ARG A 115 -9.69 14.62 25.75
CA ARG A 115 -9.25 15.97 26.08
C ARG A 115 -8.13 16.34 25.11
N ASN A 116 -8.39 17.30 24.23
CA ASN A 116 -7.38 18.03 23.44
C ASN A 116 -6.44 17.19 22.55
N GLY A 117 -6.78 15.94 22.19
CA GLY A 117 -5.98 15.12 21.28
C GLY A 117 -4.74 14.45 21.89
N GLU A 118 -4.60 14.39 23.21
CA GLU A 118 -3.42 13.79 23.88
C GLU A 118 -3.13 12.32 23.48
N PRO A 119 -4.13 11.42 23.40
CA PRO A 119 -3.88 10.03 22.96
C PRO A 119 -3.34 9.95 21.54
N GLN A 120 -3.87 10.78 20.63
CA GLN A 120 -3.42 10.85 19.25
C GLN A 120 -1.99 11.38 19.15
N LEU A 121 -1.63 12.41 19.93
CA LEU A 121 -0.26 12.92 19.99
C LEU A 121 0.71 11.85 20.54
N ALA A 122 0.29 11.07 21.53
CA ALA A 122 1.10 9.98 22.07
C ALA A 122 1.39 8.91 21.02
N LEU A 123 0.38 8.49 20.25
CA LEU A 123 0.53 7.53 19.14
C LEU A 123 1.42 8.09 18.03
N LEU A 124 1.21 9.35 17.64
CA LEU A 124 2.07 10.02 16.66
C LEU A 124 3.51 10.15 17.14
N SER A 125 3.72 10.44 18.43
CA SER A 125 5.05 10.52 19.03
C SER A 125 5.75 9.15 19.08
N ARG A 126 5.00 8.06 19.28
CA ARG A 126 5.52 6.69 19.14
C ARG A 126 5.89 6.38 17.70
N ALA A 127 5.03 6.75 16.74
CA ALA A 127 5.33 6.62 15.32
C ALA A 127 6.61 7.38 14.93
N ALA A 128 6.83 8.57 15.49
CA ALA A 128 8.03 9.37 15.26
C ALA A 128 9.31 8.78 15.89
N GLN A 129 9.20 7.90 16.88
CA GLN A 129 10.33 7.19 17.48
C GLN A 129 10.71 5.91 16.71
N ALA A 130 9.88 5.50 15.75
CA ALA A 130 10.14 4.35 14.91
C ALA A 130 11.35 4.60 13.99
N SER A 131 12.02 3.51 13.60
CA SER A 131 13.21 3.59 12.73
C SER A 131 12.88 3.50 11.24
N ARG A 132 11.68 3.00 10.90
CA ARG A 132 11.23 2.77 9.54
C ARG A 132 9.73 2.99 9.40
N TYR A 133 9.27 3.08 8.16
CA TYR A 133 7.86 3.02 7.79
C TYR A 133 7.67 1.90 6.75
N ASN A 134 6.81 0.92 7.05
CA ASN A 134 6.39 -0.12 6.12
C ASN A 134 4.88 -0.38 6.31
N ASP A 135 4.08 -0.07 5.29
CA ASP A 135 2.62 -0.31 5.25
C ASP A 135 2.24 -1.72 4.75
N HIS A 136 3.24 -2.59 4.54
CA HIS A 136 3.14 -3.94 4.04
C HIS A 136 2.39 -4.09 2.70
N LEU A 137 2.24 -3.02 1.91
CA LEU A 137 1.61 -3.10 0.60
C LEU A 137 2.42 -4.00 -0.35
N ALA A 138 3.74 -3.79 -0.40
CA ALA A 138 4.65 -4.61 -1.20
C ALA A 138 4.71 -6.06 -0.70
N ASP A 139 4.75 -6.25 0.63
CA ASP A 139 4.81 -7.58 1.25
C ASP A 139 3.54 -8.39 0.96
N THR A 140 2.37 -7.76 1.11
CA THR A 140 1.07 -8.37 0.79
C THR A 140 1.01 -8.74 -0.69
N SER A 141 1.36 -7.82 -1.60
CA SER A 141 1.39 -8.12 -3.04
C SER A 141 2.34 -9.26 -3.40
N ARG A 142 3.52 -9.31 -2.79
CA ARG A 142 4.53 -10.35 -3.05
C ARG A 142 4.04 -11.72 -2.59
N GLU A 143 3.47 -11.80 -1.39
CA GLU A 143 2.96 -13.08 -0.88
C GLU A 143 1.69 -13.53 -1.62
N THR A 144 0.82 -12.61 -2.02
CA THR A 144 -0.33 -12.93 -2.89
C THR A 144 0.15 -13.42 -4.25
N LEU A 145 1.14 -12.78 -4.86
CA LEU A 145 1.73 -13.25 -6.12
C LEU A 145 2.28 -14.66 -5.97
N ARG A 146 3.03 -14.92 -4.90
CA ARG A 146 3.61 -16.24 -4.59
C ARG A 146 2.52 -17.30 -4.43
N ALA A 147 1.44 -16.99 -3.70
CA ALA A 147 0.32 -17.90 -3.50
C ALA A 147 -0.43 -18.18 -4.82
N LEU A 148 -0.67 -17.15 -5.64
CA LEU A 148 -1.28 -17.30 -6.96
C LEU A 148 -0.40 -18.13 -7.91
N GLN A 149 0.92 -17.94 -7.90
CA GLN A 149 1.84 -18.72 -8.74
C GLN A 149 1.86 -20.21 -8.39
N ALA A 150 1.51 -20.59 -7.16
CA ALA A 150 1.37 -21.97 -6.73
C ALA A 150 0.05 -22.63 -7.21
N ALA A 151 -0.92 -21.84 -7.69
CA ALA A 151 -2.18 -22.35 -8.21
C ALA A 151 -2.02 -22.95 -9.60
N ARG A 152 -2.87 -23.94 -9.91
CA ARG A 152 -2.93 -24.54 -11.25
C ARG A 152 -3.87 -23.71 -12.12
N TRP A 153 -3.30 -22.77 -12.86
CA TRP A 153 -4.05 -21.93 -13.78
C TRP A 153 -4.51 -22.71 -15.02
N PRO A 154 -5.72 -22.45 -15.54
CA PRO A 154 -6.16 -23.03 -16.79
C PRO A 154 -5.25 -22.55 -17.94
N PRO A 155 -4.95 -23.39 -18.93
CA PRO A 155 -4.27 -22.93 -20.13
C PRO A 155 -5.14 -21.88 -20.83
N LEU A 156 -4.53 -20.81 -21.33
CA LEU A 156 -5.23 -19.81 -22.13
C LEU A 156 -5.43 -20.36 -23.54
N ASP A 157 -6.68 -20.51 -23.98
CA ASP A 157 -6.99 -20.70 -25.38
C ASP A 157 -6.85 -19.38 -26.16
N ARG A 158 -6.96 -19.42 -27.49
CA ARG A 158 -6.76 -18.21 -28.33
C ARG A 158 -7.70 -17.07 -27.96
N ASP A 159 -8.94 -17.38 -27.60
CA ASP A 159 -9.94 -16.38 -27.21
C ASP A 159 -9.57 -15.76 -25.85
N SER A 160 -9.10 -16.58 -24.91
CA SER A 160 -8.60 -16.14 -23.60
C SER A 160 -7.32 -15.32 -23.73
N GLU A 161 -6.40 -15.69 -24.63
CA GLU A 161 -5.20 -14.89 -24.92
C GLU A 161 -5.58 -13.51 -25.44
N ALA A 162 -6.51 -13.43 -26.41
CA ALA A 162 -7.02 -12.16 -26.93
C ALA A 162 -7.70 -11.33 -25.83
N ALA A 163 -8.48 -11.97 -24.96
CA ALA A 163 -9.12 -11.32 -23.82
C ALA A 163 -8.10 -10.76 -22.82
N VAL A 164 -7.06 -11.53 -22.46
CA VAL A 164 -5.98 -11.08 -21.57
C VAL A 164 -5.22 -9.91 -22.19
N ARG A 165 -4.89 -9.98 -23.49
CA ARG A 165 -4.23 -8.86 -24.19
C ARG A 165 -5.08 -7.60 -24.16
N GLY A 166 -6.37 -7.72 -24.44
CA GLY A 166 -7.32 -6.60 -24.38
C GLY A 166 -7.43 -6.00 -22.98
N MET A 167 -7.59 -6.84 -21.96
CA MET A 167 -7.71 -6.45 -20.56
C MET A 167 -6.45 -5.73 -20.04
N LEU A 168 -5.27 -6.23 -20.42
CA LEU A 168 -3.98 -5.71 -19.96
C LEU A 168 -3.37 -4.67 -20.93
N HIS A 169 -4.11 -4.28 -21.97
CA HIS A 169 -3.65 -3.40 -23.05
C HIS A 169 -2.28 -3.80 -23.64
N LEU A 170 -2.05 -5.10 -23.80
CA LEU A 170 -0.79 -5.65 -24.31
C LEU A 170 -0.78 -5.70 -25.83
N SER A 171 0.34 -5.29 -26.43
CA SER A 171 0.57 -5.46 -27.86
C SER A 171 0.76 -6.93 -28.27
N ASP A 172 0.59 -7.22 -29.56
CA ASP A 172 0.82 -8.55 -30.13
C ASP A 172 2.29 -9.01 -30.03
N SER A 173 3.22 -8.09 -29.80
CA SER A 173 4.64 -8.41 -29.61
C SER A 173 4.94 -9.16 -28.30
N VAL A 174 4.03 -9.13 -27.32
CA VAL A 174 4.18 -9.88 -26.07
C VAL A 174 3.99 -11.38 -26.36
N PRO A 175 4.94 -12.27 -26.02
CA PRO A 175 4.79 -13.70 -26.26
C PRO A 175 3.58 -14.29 -25.51
N ALA A 176 2.88 -15.27 -26.12
CA ALA A 176 1.75 -15.95 -25.48
C ALA A 176 2.12 -16.57 -24.12
N SER A 177 3.35 -17.09 -23.99
CA SER A 177 3.88 -17.64 -22.73
C SER A 177 3.97 -16.63 -21.59
N ALA A 178 3.99 -15.32 -21.88
CA ALA A 178 4.02 -14.26 -20.87
C ALA A 178 2.62 -13.83 -20.40
N LEU A 179 1.55 -14.23 -21.10
CA LEU A 179 0.18 -13.79 -20.79
C LEU A 179 -0.32 -14.37 -19.46
N GLY A 180 -0.07 -15.65 -19.19
CA GLY A 180 -0.43 -16.28 -17.91
C GLY A 180 0.25 -15.61 -16.71
N PRO A 181 1.59 -15.46 -16.68
CA PRO A 181 2.28 -14.72 -15.62
C PRO A 181 1.81 -13.27 -15.48
N ALA A 182 1.54 -12.58 -16.60
CA ALA A 182 1.02 -11.22 -16.58
C ALA A 182 -0.36 -11.15 -15.90
N LEU A 183 -1.26 -12.06 -16.27
CA LEU A 183 -2.58 -12.21 -15.67
C LEU A 183 -2.46 -12.44 -14.16
N VAL A 184 -1.63 -13.39 -13.74
CA VAL A 184 -1.38 -13.69 -12.32
C VAL A 184 -0.87 -12.47 -11.55
N ALA A 185 0.10 -11.72 -12.11
CA ALA A 185 0.63 -10.51 -11.48
C ALA A 185 -0.41 -9.38 -11.38
N THR A 186 -1.36 -9.31 -12.32
CA THR A 186 -2.50 -8.40 -12.25
C THR A 186 -3.44 -8.75 -11.10
N TYR A 187 -3.75 -10.04 -10.90
CA TYR A 187 -4.59 -10.49 -9.76
C TYR A 187 -3.91 -10.28 -8.40
N ALA A 188 -2.58 -10.27 -8.33
CA ALA A 188 -1.82 -10.06 -7.10
C ALA A 188 -1.81 -8.60 -6.58
N THR A 189 -2.81 -7.79 -6.92
CA THR A 189 -2.88 -6.41 -6.43
C THR A 189 -3.08 -6.37 -4.92
N ALA A 190 -2.43 -5.40 -4.26
CA ALA A 190 -2.69 -5.15 -2.85
C ALA A 190 -4.16 -4.76 -2.69
N MET A 191 -4.88 -5.48 -1.84
CA MET A 191 -6.32 -5.25 -1.62
C MET A 191 -6.58 -4.26 -0.49
N GLU A 192 -5.58 -3.98 0.35
CA GLU A 192 -5.75 -3.21 1.58
C GLU A 192 -4.75 -2.07 1.63
N ILE A 193 -5.26 -0.88 1.31
CA ILE A 193 -4.56 0.38 1.56
C ILE A 193 -4.93 0.79 2.98
N PRO A 194 -3.97 0.99 3.89
CA PRO A 194 -4.31 1.45 5.23
C PRO A 194 -4.93 2.86 5.17
N PRO A 195 -5.83 3.19 6.10
CA PRO A 195 -6.36 4.53 6.21
C PRO A 195 -5.24 5.53 6.56
N TYR A 196 -5.36 6.75 6.03
CA TYR A 196 -4.39 7.83 6.25
C TYR A 196 -5.04 9.13 6.74
N SER A 197 -6.36 9.15 6.93
CA SER A 197 -7.10 10.39 7.17
C SER A 197 -6.77 11.04 8.52
N ALA A 198 -6.66 10.24 9.58
CA ALA A 198 -6.30 10.76 10.90
C ALA A 198 -4.86 11.24 10.91
N THR A 199 -3.96 10.51 10.24
CA THR A 199 -2.56 10.88 10.07
C THR A 199 -2.41 12.20 9.30
N ASP A 200 -3.12 12.33 8.18
CA ASP A 200 -3.10 13.54 7.35
C ASP A 200 -3.68 14.75 8.09
N GLY A 201 -4.82 14.56 8.77
CA GLY A 201 -5.49 15.59 9.56
C GLY A 201 -4.70 16.03 10.80
N ALA A 202 -4.08 15.08 11.53
CA ALA A 202 -3.25 15.38 12.69
C ALA A 202 -2.04 16.27 12.34
N CYS A 203 -1.56 16.17 11.11
CA CYS A 203 -0.42 16.93 10.62
C CYS A 203 -0.81 18.13 9.75
N GLU A 204 -2.03 18.67 9.90
CA GLU A 204 -2.45 19.85 9.15
C GLU A 204 -1.63 21.11 9.50
N PRO A 205 -0.94 21.76 8.53
CA PRO A 205 -0.09 22.94 8.76
C PRO A 205 -0.72 24.04 9.59
N ASP A 206 -2.00 24.34 9.34
CA ASP A 206 -2.71 25.42 10.02
C ASP A 206 -2.84 25.18 11.53
N THR A 207 -2.83 23.91 11.94
CA THR A 207 -2.85 23.48 13.34
C THR A 207 -1.44 23.33 13.90
N VAL A 208 -0.53 22.69 13.16
CA VAL A 208 0.78 22.28 13.71
C VAL A 208 1.85 23.36 13.65
N LEU A 209 1.71 24.37 12.78
CA LEU A 209 2.67 25.48 12.69
C LEU A 209 2.40 26.61 13.69
N LEU A 210 1.37 26.47 14.53
CA LEU A 210 1.13 27.41 15.63
C LEU A 210 2.31 27.41 16.60
N PRO A 211 2.73 28.58 17.13
CA PRO A 211 3.82 28.66 18.10
C PRO A 211 3.57 27.76 19.31
N GLY A 212 4.56 26.95 19.67
CA GLY A 212 4.48 26.04 20.83
C GLY A 212 3.73 24.74 20.58
N SER A 213 3.42 24.38 19.33
CA SER A 213 2.78 23.10 19.02
C SER A 213 3.71 21.91 19.24
N ASP A 214 3.29 20.98 20.11
CA ASP A 214 3.98 19.70 20.35
C ASP A 214 3.85 18.71 19.18
N TRP A 215 2.97 18.99 18.22
CA TRP A 215 2.68 18.11 17.08
C TRP A 215 3.71 18.23 15.96
N LEU A 216 4.39 19.38 15.85
CA LEU A 216 5.23 19.69 14.70
C LEU A 216 6.38 18.69 14.52
N ALA A 217 7.13 18.41 15.60
CA ALA A 217 8.30 17.53 15.53
C ALA A 217 7.91 16.06 15.22
N PRO A 218 6.91 15.46 15.89
CA PRO A 218 6.39 14.14 15.49
C PRO A 218 5.90 14.10 14.05
N CYS A 219 5.11 15.10 13.62
CA CYS A 219 4.60 15.17 12.24
C CYS A 219 5.72 15.23 11.21
N ARG A 220 6.74 16.08 11.42
CA ARG A 220 7.88 16.17 10.50
C ARG A 220 8.62 14.83 10.38
N THR A 221 8.80 14.13 11.50
CA THR A 221 9.50 12.85 11.53
C THR A 221 8.71 11.77 10.79
N VAL A 222 7.43 11.60 11.13
CA VAL A 222 6.54 10.64 10.48
C VAL A 222 6.42 10.89 8.98
N MET A 223 6.21 12.14 8.58
CA MET A 223 6.03 12.50 7.17
C MET A 223 7.33 12.33 6.37
N SER A 224 8.49 12.48 7.02
CA SER A 224 9.77 12.14 6.41
C SER A 224 9.91 10.63 6.20
N LEU A 225 9.57 9.81 7.21
CA LEU A 225 9.56 8.34 7.09
C LEU A 225 8.61 7.87 5.97
N MET A 226 7.40 8.43 5.89
CA MET A 226 6.46 8.13 4.81
C MET A 226 6.99 8.57 3.43
N ALA A 227 7.70 9.71 3.35
CA ALA A 227 8.33 10.17 2.11
C ALA A 227 9.44 9.24 1.60
N ASP A 228 10.04 8.45 2.50
CA ASP A 228 11.04 7.42 2.22
C ASP A 228 10.45 6.01 2.03
N GLY A 229 9.13 5.85 2.23
CA GLY A 229 8.44 4.57 2.07
C GLY A 229 8.36 4.08 0.60
N ASP A 230 8.08 2.79 0.45
CA ASP A 230 8.09 2.09 -0.83
C ASP A 230 6.75 2.11 -1.59
N SER A 231 5.68 2.63 -0.98
CA SER A 231 4.39 2.84 -1.63
C SER A 231 4.26 4.25 -2.20
N LEU A 232 3.64 4.35 -3.38
CA LEU A 232 3.43 5.64 -4.04
C LEU A 232 2.53 6.57 -3.21
N ILE A 233 1.57 5.99 -2.49
CA ILE A 233 0.62 6.74 -1.67
C ILE A 233 1.31 7.34 -0.44
N ALA A 234 2.10 6.55 0.32
CA ALA A 234 2.82 7.05 1.47
C ALA A 234 3.83 8.12 1.06
N GLN A 235 4.60 7.88 -0.02
CA GLN A 235 5.55 8.86 -0.53
C GLN A 235 4.86 10.16 -0.96
N ALA A 236 3.71 10.07 -1.63
CA ALA A 236 2.95 11.25 -2.04
C ALA A 236 2.45 12.06 -0.83
N LEU A 237 1.91 11.39 0.19
CA LEU A 237 1.44 12.04 1.42
C LEU A 237 2.61 12.70 2.16
N GLY A 238 3.66 11.95 2.45
CA GLY A 238 4.84 12.42 3.18
C GLY A 238 5.52 13.61 2.49
N THR A 239 5.80 13.51 1.19
CA THR A 239 6.46 14.62 0.46
C THR A 239 5.59 15.86 0.34
N THR A 240 4.28 15.70 0.07
CA THR A 240 3.35 16.84 0.02
C THR A 240 3.29 17.53 1.37
N ARG A 241 3.19 16.75 2.45
CA ARG A 241 3.09 17.27 3.81
C ARG A 241 4.37 17.95 4.25
N MET A 242 5.54 17.37 4.00
CA MET A 242 6.83 17.97 4.35
C MET A 242 7.10 19.30 3.65
N VAL A 243 6.62 19.48 2.41
CA VAL A 243 6.67 20.79 1.73
C VAL A 243 5.85 21.84 2.48
N ARG A 244 4.64 21.47 2.93
CA ARG A 244 3.75 22.39 3.66
C ARG A 244 4.23 22.67 5.10
N LEU A 245 4.90 21.71 5.73
CA LEU A 245 5.50 21.85 7.06
C LEU A 245 6.87 22.54 7.04
N SER A 246 7.44 22.74 5.84
CA SER A 246 8.74 23.39 5.61
C SER A 246 8.61 24.41 4.48
N PRO A 247 7.68 25.39 4.55
CA PRO A 247 7.45 26.31 3.45
C PRO A 247 8.68 27.19 3.16
N GLU A 248 9.51 27.40 4.18
CA GLU A 248 10.71 28.23 4.16
C GLU A 248 11.85 27.56 4.95
N GLY A 249 13.06 28.13 4.86
CA GLY A 249 14.24 27.65 5.58
C GLY A 249 15.10 26.64 4.80
N PRO A 250 16.14 26.08 5.45
CA PRO A 250 17.18 25.28 4.78
C PRO A 250 16.65 24.02 4.07
N GLU A 251 15.58 23.41 4.58
CA GLU A 251 15.01 22.18 4.02
C GLU A 251 13.97 22.40 2.91
N ALA A 252 13.47 23.64 2.74
CA ALA A 252 12.36 23.92 1.82
C ALA A 252 12.67 23.51 0.37
N THR A 253 13.89 23.76 -0.09
CA THR A 253 14.32 23.37 -1.45
C THR A 253 14.43 21.85 -1.60
N HIS A 254 14.92 21.16 -0.56
CA HIS A 254 15.01 19.70 -0.56
C HIS A 254 13.63 19.05 -0.71
N TRP A 255 12.66 19.46 0.12
CA TRP A 255 11.32 18.87 0.09
C TRP A 255 10.55 19.20 -1.18
N ARG A 256 10.69 20.43 -1.73
CA ARG A 256 10.09 20.81 -3.02
C ARG A 256 10.63 19.98 -4.16
N GLU A 257 11.94 19.69 -4.17
CA GLU A 257 12.55 18.82 -5.17
C GLU A 257 12.09 17.36 -5.02
N ARG A 258 11.99 16.83 -3.79
CA ARG A 258 11.42 15.49 -3.56
C ARG A 258 9.97 15.39 -4.01
N LEU A 259 9.16 16.41 -3.78
CA LEU A 259 7.77 16.46 -4.26
C LEU A 259 7.72 16.48 -5.79
N ARG A 260 8.61 17.22 -6.46
CA ARG A 260 8.73 17.23 -7.93
C ARG A 260 9.05 15.83 -8.46
N GLN A 261 9.99 15.11 -7.84
CA GLN A 261 10.33 13.73 -8.21
C GLN A 261 9.18 12.76 -7.97
N SER A 262 8.47 12.86 -6.85
CA SER A 262 7.27 12.05 -6.57
C SER A 262 6.17 12.28 -7.62
N HIS A 263 5.95 13.53 -8.04
CA HIS A 263 5.01 13.83 -9.12
C HIS A 263 5.48 13.29 -10.48
N TRP A 264 6.77 13.34 -10.76
CA TRP A 264 7.33 12.77 -11.98
C TRP A 264 7.09 11.26 -12.06
N LEU A 265 7.45 10.53 -11.00
CA LEU A 265 7.25 9.09 -10.89
C LEU A 265 5.80 8.70 -11.20
N ARG A 266 4.85 9.36 -10.56
CA ARG A 266 3.40 9.13 -10.78
C ARG A 266 2.92 9.54 -12.17
N ALA A 267 3.46 10.63 -12.73
CA ALA A 267 3.11 11.07 -14.08
C ALA A 267 3.58 10.08 -15.15
N GLN A 268 4.67 9.34 -14.89
CA GLN A 268 5.17 8.32 -15.81
C GLN A 268 4.44 6.98 -15.68
N TRP A 269 3.81 6.67 -14.55
CA TRP A 269 3.15 5.38 -14.27
C TRP A 269 2.28 4.88 -15.44
N SER A 270 1.43 5.75 -16.00
CA SER A 270 0.53 5.39 -17.10
C SER A 270 1.24 5.11 -18.44
N GLY A 271 2.45 5.62 -18.63
CA GLY A 271 3.21 5.50 -19.88
C GLY A 271 4.24 4.36 -19.92
N ILE A 272 4.48 3.69 -18.79
CA ILE A 272 5.53 2.66 -18.67
C ILE A 272 5.01 1.26 -18.37
N GLY A 273 3.69 1.06 -18.38
CA GLY A 273 3.04 -0.22 -18.14
C GLY A 273 3.63 -1.35 -19.00
N SER A 274 3.98 -2.46 -18.36
CA SER A 274 4.38 -3.70 -19.02
C SER A 274 4.19 -4.88 -18.06
N PRO A 275 4.03 -6.12 -18.55
CA PRO A 275 3.97 -7.30 -17.69
C PRO A 275 5.16 -7.43 -16.74
N ALA A 276 6.36 -7.11 -17.23
CA ALA A 276 7.59 -7.15 -16.43
C ALA A 276 7.55 -6.12 -15.29
N LEU A 277 7.11 -4.89 -15.58
CA LEU A 277 6.93 -3.87 -14.54
C LEU A 277 5.85 -4.27 -13.53
N THR A 278 4.71 -4.83 -13.98
CA THR A 278 3.67 -5.32 -13.07
C THR A 278 4.22 -6.37 -12.13
N HIS A 279 4.98 -7.35 -12.64
CA HIS A 279 5.63 -8.35 -11.80
C HIS A 279 6.61 -7.71 -10.82
N ALA A 280 7.48 -6.80 -11.28
CA ALA A 280 8.45 -6.12 -10.43
C ALA A 280 7.79 -5.30 -9.31
N ILE A 281 6.66 -4.63 -9.59
CA ILE A 281 5.87 -3.91 -8.57
C ILE A 281 5.38 -4.88 -7.50
N ARG A 282 4.90 -6.07 -7.89
CA ARG A 282 4.42 -7.07 -6.92
C ARG A 282 5.56 -7.63 -6.08
N GLU A 283 6.73 -7.80 -6.66
CA GLU A 283 7.87 -8.43 -5.99
C GLU A 283 8.65 -7.46 -5.10
N HIS A 284 8.87 -6.23 -5.56
CA HIS A 284 9.77 -5.27 -4.93
C HIS A 284 9.06 -4.05 -4.33
N GLY A 285 7.79 -3.81 -4.67
CA GLY A 285 7.06 -2.60 -4.29
C GLY A 285 7.00 -1.56 -5.42
N GLU A 286 6.08 -0.60 -5.28
CA GLU A 286 5.76 0.34 -6.35
C GLU A 286 6.92 1.30 -6.66
N VAL A 287 7.42 2.01 -5.64
CA VAL A 287 8.48 3.01 -5.80
C VAL A 287 9.78 2.41 -6.37
N PRO A 288 10.37 1.35 -5.79
CA PRO A 288 11.62 0.79 -6.30
C PRO A 288 11.47 0.22 -7.72
N ALA A 289 10.37 -0.48 -8.02
CA ALA A 289 10.16 -1.06 -9.35
C ALA A 289 10.02 0.02 -10.43
N LEU A 290 9.27 1.10 -10.15
CA LEU A 290 9.12 2.19 -11.10
C LEU A 290 10.42 2.97 -11.31
N ARG A 291 11.19 3.24 -10.24
CA ARG A 291 12.47 3.94 -10.36
C ARG A 291 13.43 3.16 -11.25
N ALA A 292 13.58 1.86 -11.01
CA ALA A 292 14.41 0.99 -11.83
C ALA A 292 13.96 0.98 -13.30
N GLU A 293 12.65 0.92 -13.55
CA GLU A 293 12.11 0.94 -14.91
C GLU A 293 12.32 2.29 -15.61
N LEU A 294 12.18 3.41 -14.89
CA LEU A 294 12.44 4.74 -15.44
C LEU A 294 13.92 4.94 -15.72
N GLU A 295 14.81 4.50 -14.84
CA GLU A 295 16.26 4.53 -15.05
C GLU A 295 16.64 3.76 -16.33
N ARG A 296 16.10 2.55 -16.51
CA ARG A 296 16.31 1.73 -17.72
C ARG A 296 15.88 2.44 -19.01
N ARG A 297 14.88 3.32 -18.94
CA ARG A 297 14.37 4.11 -20.07
C ARG A 297 15.04 5.47 -20.23
N GLY A 298 16.01 5.83 -19.38
CA GLY A 298 16.63 7.16 -19.37
C GLY A 298 15.71 8.27 -18.86
N LEU A 299 14.68 7.91 -18.08
CA LEU A 299 13.65 8.79 -17.52
C LEU A 299 13.70 8.85 -15.98
N GLY A 300 14.78 8.40 -15.35
CA GLY A 300 14.89 8.26 -13.89
C GLY A 300 14.65 9.55 -13.11
N MET A 301 14.95 10.71 -13.71
CA MET A 301 14.76 12.03 -13.10
C MET A 301 13.89 12.92 -13.97
N PRO A 302 13.04 13.78 -13.36
CA PRO A 302 12.29 14.76 -14.12
C PRO A 302 13.23 15.78 -14.79
N PRO A 303 13.02 16.09 -16.09
CA PRO A 303 13.83 17.07 -16.80
C PRO A 303 13.90 18.42 -16.06
N PRO A 304 14.97 19.21 -16.26
CA PRO A 304 15.06 20.57 -15.72
C PRO A 304 13.84 21.40 -16.08
N GLY A 305 13.26 22.09 -15.08
CA GLY A 305 12.06 22.92 -15.27
C GLY A 305 10.74 22.16 -15.46
N TRP A 306 10.75 20.83 -15.49
CA TRP A 306 9.51 20.06 -15.51
C TRP A 306 8.69 20.28 -14.24
N LEU A 307 7.38 20.48 -14.42
CA LEU A 307 6.41 20.65 -13.34
C LEU A 307 5.12 19.88 -13.69
N PRO A 308 4.38 19.37 -12.69
CA PRO A 308 3.08 18.74 -12.92
C PRO A 308 2.09 19.72 -13.55
N LYS A 309 1.02 19.19 -14.17
CA LYS A 309 -0.03 20.01 -14.79
C LYS A 309 -0.98 20.62 -13.76
N GLN A 310 -1.18 19.96 -12.62
CA GLN A 310 -2.14 20.41 -11.60
C GLN A 310 -1.68 21.70 -10.91
N PRO A 311 -2.47 22.79 -10.89
CA PRO A 311 -2.06 24.08 -10.32
C PRO A 311 -1.62 24.00 -8.86
N ARG A 312 -2.33 23.24 -8.01
CA ARG A 312 -1.97 23.06 -6.59
C ARG A 312 -0.58 22.44 -6.42
N ALA A 313 -0.30 21.37 -7.16
CA ALA A 313 1.01 20.71 -7.12
C ALA A 313 2.13 21.63 -7.63
N ARG A 314 1.88 22.40 -8.69
CA ARG A 314 2.83 23.39 -9.21
C ARG A 314 3.16 24.46 -8.16
N SER A 315 2.14 25.00 -7.50
CA SER A 315 2.32 26.01 -6.46
C SER A 315 3.15 25.45 -5.31
N LEU A 316 2.83 24.26 -4.80
CA LEU A 316 3.62 23.64 -3.74
C LEU A 316 5.09 23.45 -4.13
N ILE A 317 5.37 22.95 -5.33
CA ILE A 317 6.75 22.78 -5.81
C ILE A 317 7.49 24.12 -5.99
N LEU A 318 6.80 25.17 -6.40
CA LEU A 318 7.42 26.48 -6.65
C LEU A 318 7.58 27.31 -5.37
N THR A 319 6.58 27.31 -4.49
CA THR A 319 6.46 28.28 -3.39
C THR A 319 6.39 27.63 -2.01
N GLY A 320 6.22 26.31 -1.94
CA GLY A 320 5.95 25.62 -0.68
C GLY A 320 4.53 25.82 -0.14
N ARG A 321 3.67 26.55 -0.87
CA ARG A 321 2.34 26.97 -0.41
C ARG A 321 1.26 26.62 -1.43
N LEU A 322 0.05 26.38 -0.93
CA LEU A 322 -1.13 26.23 -1.80
C LEU A 322 -1.50 27.57 -2.45
N PRO A 323 -2.15 27.57 -3.62
CA PRO A 323 -2.72 28.78 -4.21
C PRO A 323 -3.74 29.46 -3.26
N PRO A 324 -3.89 30.80 -3.30
CA PRO A 324 -4.77 31.55 -2.39
C PRO A 324 -6.25 31.15 -2.38
N ASP A 325 -6.74 30.45 -3.41
CA ASP A 325 -8.15 30.07 -3.59
C ASP A 325 -8.36 28.53 -3.56
N SER A 326 -7.55 27.82 -2.77
CA SER A 326 -7.54 26.34 -2.71
C SER A 326 -8.34 25.77 -1.55
#